data_AF-A0A7V5FQS8-F1
#
_entry.id   AF-A0A7V5FQS8-F1
#
_cell.length_a   1.000
_cell.length_b   1.000
_cell.length_c   1.000
_cell.angle_alpha   90.00
_cell.angle_beta   90.00
_cell.angle_gamma   90.00
#
_symmetry.space_group_name_H-M   'P 1'
#
loop_
_entity.id
_entity.type
_entity.pdbx_description
1 polymer ?
#
loop_
_entity_poly.entity_id
_entity_poly.type
_entity_poly.pdbx_seq_one_letter_code
_entity_poly.pdbx_strand_id
1 'polypeptide(L)'
;MRNSRHSTVVLLVLFLLSLGPQAFSGQKTSITTVQEQDRYLRMADNFFIIYDPSTAMAVPYKQSGLTRLEMEKKIIRKSNDSLPELGWQAGLYPHWKGGLWLNGSPKAFKPYYRLHNFDKKQYGQAIDRLPTNATGPPMLQIALMKLEYLLGLAGRTQVFLFSNGQDSRVKGVKEPDPLAQAKKLAKNYDVCFTIISSAKDAAEKKLLTDMAAVNSC
;
A
#
# COMPACT_ATOMS: atom_id res chain seq x y z
N MET A 1 -30.51 91.11 4.97
CA MET A 1 -30.77 89.71 5.39
C MET A 1 -29.92 89.47 6.64
N ARG A 2 -30.43 89.79 7.85
CA ARG A 2 -31.13 88.90 8.81
C ARG A 2 -30.23 87.70 9.20
N ASN A 3 -29.38 87.81 10.23
CA ASN A 3 -29.62 87.76 11.69
C ASN A 3 -29.85 86.33 12.21
N SER A 4 -29.05 85.91 13.21
CA SER A 4 -29.46 85.21 14.44
C SER A 4 -28.49 84.14 14.93
N ARG A 5 -28.22 84.24 16.24
CA ARG A 5 -27.49 83.35 17.15
C ARG A 5 -28.32 82.13 17.57
N HIS A 6 -27.76 81.36 18.52
CA HIS A 6 -28.30 80.30 19.42
C HIS A 6 -27.84 78.89 18.99
N SER A 7 -26.99 78.15 19.71
CA SER A 7 -26.92 77.75 21.14
C SER A 7 -27.95 76.68 21.53
N THR A 8 -27.60 75.40 21.38
CA THR A 8 -28.28 74.22 21.95
C THR A 8 -27.44 72.99 21.61
N VAL A 9 -27.21 71.96 22.42
CA VAL A 9 -27.44 71.63 23.84
C VAL A 9 -26.51 70.44 24.10
N VAL A 10 -25.87 70.40 25.26
CA VAL A 10 -25.17 69.21 25.76
C VAL A 10 -26.24 68.17 26.08
N LEU A 11 -26.18 67.00 25.44
CA LEU A 11 -26.89 65.82 25.93
C LEU A 11 -25.87 64.80 26.42
N LEU A 12 -25.60 64.89 27.71
CA LEU A 12 -24.88 63.91 28.51
C LEU A 12 -25.80 62.69 28.67
N VAL A 13 -25.59 61.65 27.86
CA VAL A 13 -26.25 60.36 28.08
C VAL A 13 -25.35 59.54 29.00
N LEU A 14 -25.64 59.58 30.30
CA LEU A 14 -25.20 58.54 31.24
C LEU A 14 -25.98 57.27 30.91
N PHE A 15 -25.33 56.33 30.22
CA PHE A 15 -25.73 54.92 30.33
C PHE A 15 -24.92 54.29 31.46
N LEU A 16 -25.60 54.07 32.58
CA LEU A 16 -25.18 53.19 33.65
C LEU A 16 -25.03 51.77 33.08
N LEU A 17 -23.80 51.39 32.72
CA LEU A 17 -23.46 49.98 32.54
C LEU A 17 -23.04 49.44 33.89
N SER A 18 -23.96 48.67 34.48
CA SER A 18 -23.70 47.76 35.58
C SER A 18 -22.47 46.90 35.26
N LEU A 19 -21.43 47.01 36.09
CA LEU A 19 -20.38 45.99 36.18
C LEU A 19 -21.01 44.73 36.78
N GLY A 20 -21.63 43.92 35.92
CA GLY A 20 -21.83 42.51 36.23
C GLY A 20 -20.47 41.81 36.26
N PRO A 21 -20.23 40.86 37.17
CA PRO A 21 -18.99 40.08 37.14
C PRO A 21 -18.89 39.41 35.78
N GLN A 22 -17.86 39.77 35.01
CA GLN A 22 -17.50 39.04 33.80
C GLN A 22 -17.04 37.66 34.25
N ALA A 23 -17.92 36.68 34.13
CA ALA A 23 -17.49 35.29 34.12
C ALA A 23 -16.56 35.15 32.91
N PHE A 24 -15.26 34.99 33.18
CA PHE A 24 -14.31 34.51 32.19
C PHE A 24 -14.84 33.15 31.72
N SER A 25 -15.51 33.15 30.57
CA SER A 25 -15.80 31.91 29.86
C SER A 25 -14.44 31.37 29.47
N GLY A 26 -13.95 30.41 30.25
CA GLY A 26 -12.79 29.61 29.87
C GLY A 26 -13.12 29.04 28.52
N GLN A 27 -12.46 29.56 27.49
CA GLN A 27 -12.47 28.99 26.16
C GLN A 27 -11.97 27.56 26.35
N LYS A 28 -12.90 26.60 26.41
CA LYS A 28 -12.56 25.19 26.21
C LYS A 28 -11.96 25.15 24.83
N THR A 29 -10.64 25.17 24.77
CA THR A 29 -9.91 24.72 23.61
C THR A 29 -10.38 23.30 23.40
N SER A 30 -11.36 23.11 22.52
CA SER A 30 -11.59 21.80 21.92
C SER A 30 -10.28 21.46 21.26
N ILE A 31 -9.51 20.60 21.93
CA ILE A 31 -8.39 19.92 21.33
C ILE A 31 -9.05 19.09 20.24
N THR A 32 -9.07 19.63 19.01
CA THR A 32 -9.45 18.87 17.83
C THR A 32 -8.52 17.67 17.84
N THR A 33 -9.07 16.49 18.13
CA THR A 33 -8.41 15.22 17.84
C THR A 33 -8.03 15.28 16.38
N VAL A 34 -6.76 15.53 16.10
CA VAL A 34 -6.17 15.41 14.76
C VAL A 34 -6.63 14.05 14.24
N GLN A 35 -7.46 14.07 13.18
CA GLN A 35 -7.99 12.84 12.62
C GLN A 35 -6.78 11.99 12.22
N GLU A 36 -6.78 10.70 12.54
CA GLU A 36 -5.61 9.84 12.34
C GLU A 36 -5.07 9.88 10.89
N GLN A 37 -5.93 10.19 9.92
CA GLN A 37 -5.60 10.42 8.52
C GLN A 37 -4.65 11.62 8.28
N ASP A 38 -4.70 12.68 9.08
CA ASP A 38 -3.84 13.87 8.93
C ASP A 38 -2.37 13.59 9.29
N ARG A 39 -2.09 12.44 9.91
CA ARG A 39 -0.73 12.01 10.27
C ARG A 39 -0.05 11.14 9.21
N TYR A 40 -0.77 10.70 8.18
CA TYR A 40 -0.24 9.78 7.18
C TYR A 40 -0.32 10.38 5.79
N LEU A 41 0.84 10.50 5.13
CA LEU A 41 0.90 10.92 3.74
C LEU A 41 0.72 9.71 2.81
N ARG A 42 -0.25 9.80 1.91
CA ARG A 42 -0.47 8.79 0.87
C ARG A 42 0.57 8.94 -0.25
N MET A 43 1.56 8.06 -0.29
CA MET A 43 2.66 8.11 -1.28
C MET A 43 2.36 7.39 -2.62
N ALA A 44 1.32 6.58 -2.67
CA ALA A 44 0.86 5.87 -3.86
C ALA A 44 -0.67 5.79 -3.87
N ASP A 45 -1.26 5.66 -5.04
CA ASP A 45 -2.71 5.55 -5.23
C ASP A 45 -3.18 4.09 -5.25
N ASN A 46 -2.30 3.20 -5.68
CA ASN A 46 -2.55 1.78 -5.80
C ASN A 46 -1.45 0.99 -5.10
N PHE A 47 -1.78 -0.18 -4.53
CA PHE A 47 -0.75 -1.12 -4.13
C PHE A 47 -1.08 -2.57 -4.47
N PHE A 48 -0.04 -3.34 -4.76
CA PHE A 48 -0.11 -4.80 -4.90
C PHE A 48 0.82 -5.46 -3.91
N ILE A 49 0.34 -6.52 -3.25
CA ILE A 49 1.20 -7.51 -2.60
C ILE A 49 1.27 -8.73 -3.52
N ILE A 50 2.49 -9.06 -3.91
CA ILE A 50 2.81 -10.22 -4.72
C ILE A 50 3.52 -11.24 -3.82
N TYR A 51 2.81 -12.33 -3.50
CA TYR A 51 3.17 -13.36 -2.51
C TYR A 51 3.85 -14.57 -3.17
N ASP A 52 4.85 -15.19 -2.54
CA ASP A 52 5.56 -16.36 -3.07
C ASP A 52 5.14 -17.67 -2.37
N PRO A 53 4.17 -18.45 -2.91
CA PRO A 53 3.72 -19.71 -2.32
C PRO A 53 4.66 -20.91 -2.58
N SER A 54 5.82 -20.72 -3.22
CA SER A 54 6.61 -21.81 -3.75
C SER A 54 7.27 -22.69 -2.69
N THR A 55 7.60 -23.94 -3.05
CA THR A 55 8.35 -24.87 -2.19
C THR A 55 9.69 -24.33 -1.74
N ALA A 56 10.26 -23.36 -2.46
CA ALA A 56 11.49 -22.67 -2.07
C ALA A 56 11.32 -21.76 -0.83
N MET A 57 10.08 -21.51 -0.41
CA MET A 57 9.70 -20.81 0.82
C MET A 57 9.40 -21.76 1.99
N ALA A 58 9.41 -23.08 1.76
CA ALA A 58 9.19 -24.12 2.78
C ALA A 58 10.40 -24.39 3.69
N VAL A 59 11.34 -23.45 3.77
CA VAL A 59 12.56 -23.57 4.58
C VAL A 59 12.45 -22.72 5.84
N PRO A 60 13.17 -23.07 6.93
CA PRO A 60 13.15 -22.28 8.16
C PRO A 60 13.54 -20.82 7.94
N TYR A 61 12.79 -19.91 8.55
CA TYR A 61 13.12 -18.50 8.64
C TYR A 61 13.91 -18.24 9.92
N LYS A 62 15.24 -18.13 9.79
CA LYS A 62 16.15 -17.91 10.92
C LYS A 62 15.85 -18.95 12.04
N GLN A 63 15.85 -18.53 13.30
CA GLN A 63 15.54 -19.36 14.46
C GLN A 63 14.10 -19.13 14.98
N SER A 64 13.17 -18.70 14.11
CA SER A 64 11.82 -18.30 14.57
C SER A 64 10.84 -19.46 14.78
N GLY A 65 11.23 -20.69 14.44
CA GLY A 65 10.30 -21.84 14.41
C GLY A 65 9.24 -21.76 13.30
N LEU A 66 9.35 -20.80 12.38
CA LEU A 66 8.45 -20.62 11.24
C LEU A 66 9.22 -20.87 9.94
N THR A 67 8.52 -21.32 8.91
CA THR A 67 9.01 -21.27 7.53
C THR A 67 9.04 -19.83 7.01
N ARG A 68 9.75 -19.59 5.90
CA ARG A 68 9.72 -18.29 5.21
C ARG A 68 8.32 -17.94 4.76
N LEU A 69 7.56 -18.93 4.29
CA LEU A 69 6.19 -18.75 3.84
C LEU A 69 5.26 -18.28 4.97
N GLU A 70 5.36 -18.91 6.14
CA GLU A 70 4.60 -18.50 7.33
C GLU A 70 5.02 -17.11 7.81
N MET A 71 6.32 -16.80 7.77
CA MET A 71 6.81 -15.47 8.11
C MET A 71 6.31 -14.40 7.15
N GLU A 72 6.29 -14.68 5.84
CA GLU A 72 5.72 -13.81 4.83
C GLU A 72 4.25 -13.50 5.09
N LYS A 73 3.42 -14.53 5.33
CA LYS A 73 2.01 -14.33 5.72
C LYS A 73 1.89 -13.49 7.00
N LYS A 74 2.77 -13.72 7.98
CA LYS A 74 2.80 -12.95 9.24
C LYS A 74 3.17 -11.47 9.01
N ILE A 75 4.13 -11.18 8.14
CA ILE A 75 4.50 -9.82 7.75
C ILE A 75 3.30 -9.13 7.10
N ILE A 76 2.67 -9.78 6.11
CA ILE A 76 1.51 -9.23 5.39
C ILE A 76 0.36 -8.93 6.36
N ARG A 77 0.06 -9.84 7.29
CA ARG A 77 -0.96 -9.62 8.33
C ARG A 77 -0.61 -8.42 9.20
N LYS A 78 0.59 -8.39 9.77
CA LYS A 78 1.03 -7.30 10.65
C LYS A 78 0.99 -5.95 9.93
N SER A 79 1.38 -5.90 8.66
CA SER A 79 1.27 -4.71 7.83
C SER A 79 -0.19 -4.28 7.68
N ASN A 80 -1.11 -5.17 7.29
CA ASN A 80 -2.53 -4.86 7.15
C ASN A 80 -3.15 -4.29 8.43
N ASP A 81 -2.80 -4.86 9.58
CA ASP A 81 -3.32 -4.40 10.87
C ASP A 81 -2.91 -2.94 11.14
N SER A 82 -1.69 -2.56 10.74
CA SER A 82 -1.12 -1.21 10.92
C SER A 82 -1.53 -0.18 9.87
N LEU A 83 -2.04 -0.58 8.70
CA LEU A 83 -2.32 0.35 7.60
C LEU A 83 -3.52 1.27 7.92
N PRO A 84 -3.44 2.59 7.74
CA PRO A 84 -4.63 3.45 7.78
C PRO A 84 -5.52 3.22 6.55
N GLU A 85 -6.76 3.72 6.53
CA GLU A 85 -7.58 3.75 5.32
C GLU A 85 -7.40 5.10 4.60
N LEU A 86 -6.60 5.10 3.51
CA LEU A 86 -6.28 6.29 2.71
C LEU A 86 -6.83 6.22 1.26
N GLY A 87 -7.83 5.37 1.03
CA GLY A 87 -8.52 5.29 -0.27
C GLY A 87 -7.68 4.72 -1.41
N TRP A 88 -6.81 3.74 -1.12
CA TRP A 88 -6.03 3.02 -2.15
C TRP A 88 -6.90 2.08 -2.97
N GLN A 89 -6.49 1.78 -4.21
CA GLN A 89 -6.79 0.48 -4.81
C GLN A 89 -5.77 -0.56 -4.29
N ALA A 90 -6.22 -1.77 -3.98
CA ALA A 90 -5.36 -2.83 -3.46
C ALA A 90 -5.56 -4.16 -4.19
N GLY A 91 -4.49 -4.93 -4.35
CA GLY A 91 -4.53 -6.29 -4.86
C GLY A 91 -3.59 -7.24 -4.11
N LEU A 92 -4.05 -8.47 -3.87
CA LEU A 92 -3.26 -9.54 -3.26
C LEU A 92 -3.22 -10.75 -4.18
N TYR A 93 -2.04 -11.01 -4.76
CA TYR A 93 -1.84 -12.02 -5.79
C TYR A 93 -0.65 -12.92 -5.45
N PRO A 94 -0.69 -14.24 -5.75
CA PRO A 94 0.47 -15.10 -5.66
C PRO A 94 1.39 -14.96 -6.89
N HIS A 95 2.64 -15.42 -6.82
CA HIS A 95 3.53 -15.53 -7.98
C HIS A 95 2.86 -16.29 -9.13
N TRP A 96 2.19 -17.37 -8.77
CA TRP A 96 1.49 -18.20 -9.72
C TRP A 96 0.34 -18.92 -9.01
N LYS A 97 -0.86 -18.78 -9.57
CA LYS A 97 -2.05 -19.56 -9.25
C LYS A 97 -2.99 -19.45 -10.43
N GLY A 98 -3.29 -20.57 -11.08
CA GLY A 98 -3.92 -20.59 -12.40
C GLY A 98 -2.90 -20.48 -13.54
N GLY A 99 -3.10 -21.28 -14.58
CA GLY A 99 -2.15 -21.52 -15.66
C GLY A 99 -2.26 -20.61 -16.87
N LEU A 100 -3.33 -19.81 -17.01
CA LEU A 100 -3.54 -18.94 -18.17
C LEU A 100 -3.98 -17.53 -17.75
N TRP A 101 -3.59 -16.51 -18.51
CA TRP A 101 -4.06 -15.12 -18.34
C TRP A 101 -5.38 -14.89 -19.09
N LEU A 102 -6.39 -15.68 -18.77
CA LEU A 102 -7.70 -15.62 -19.42
C LEU A 102 -8.74 -15.15 -18.42
N ASN A 103 -9.23 -13.91 -18.57
CA ASN A 103 -10.31 -13.40 -17.74
C ASN A 103 -11.55 -14.31 -17.87
N GLY A 104 -12.18 -14.67 -16.74
CA GLY A 104 -13.31 -15.61 -16.71
C GLY A 104 -12.97 -17.09 -16.87
N SER A 105 -11.71 -17.47 -17.12
CA SER A 105 -11.33 -18.88 -17.23
C SER A 105 -11.22 -19.57 -15.87
N PRO A 106 -11.62 -20.85 -15.73
CA PRO A 106 -11.32 -21.65 -14.55
C PRO A 106 -9.82 -21.73 -14.23
N LYS A 107 -8.95 -21.53 -15.24
CA LYS A 107 -7.48 -21.53 -15.14
C LYS A 107 -6.87 -20.12 -15.08
N ALA A 108 -7.68 -19.06 -14.95
CA ALA A 108 -7.24 -17.66 -14.86
C ALA A 108 -6.25 -17.41 -13.71
N PHE A 109 -5.45 -16.35 -13.79
CA PHE A 109 -4.67 -15.88 -12.65
C PHE A 109 -5.59 -15.50 -11.48
N LYS A 110 -5.54 -16.25 -10.37
CA LYS A 110 -6.50 -16.11 -9.27
C LYS A 110 -5.93 -15.29 -8.11
N PRO A 111 -6.43 -14.06 -7.87
CA PRO A 111 -6.09 -13.31 -6.66
C PRO A 111 -6.68 -13.95 -5.41
N TYR A 112 -6.13 -13.57 -4.25
CA TYR A 112 -6.78 -13.69 -2.95
C TYR A 112 -7.62 -12.45 -2.63
N TYR A 113 -7.21 -11.29 -3.12
CA TYR A 113 -7.97 -10.04 -3.12
C TYR A 113 -7.83 -9.41 -4.52
N ARG A 114 -8.92 -9.40 -5.29
CA ARG A 114 -8.91 -8.82 -6.64
C ARG A 114 -8.71 -7.31 -6.52
N LEU A 115 -8.06 -6.69 -7.49
CA LEU A 115 -7.92 -5.24 -7.54
C LEU A 115 -9.28 -4.53 -7.34
N HIS A 116 -9.41 -3.80 -6.24
CA HIS A 116 -10.50 -2.87 -5.93
C HIS A 116 -10.11 -1.96 -4.76
N ASN A 117 -11.01 -1.08 -4.32
CA ASN A 117 -10.80 -0.22 -3.15
C ASN A 117 -10.36 -1.04 -1.93
N PHE A 118 -9.26 -0.64 -1.30
CA PHE A 118 -8.78 -1.25 -0.07
C PHE A 118 -9.82 -1.12 1.04
N ASP A 119 -10.14 -2.26 1.65
CA ASP A 119 -10.96 -2.39 2.84
C ASP A 119 -10.16 -3.26 3.81
N LYS A 120 -9.75 -2.71 4.96
CA LYS A 120 -8.83 -3.38 5.87
C LYS A 120 -9.35 -4.75 6.32
N LYS A 121 -10.66 -4.87 6.55
CA LYS A 121 -11.29 -6.09 7.07
C LYS A 121 -11.34 -7.17 5.99
N GLN A 122 -11.82 -6.84 4.80
CA GLN A 122 -11.88 -7.76 3.65
C GLN A 122 -10.49 -8.16 3.19
N TYR A 123 -9.53 -7.24 3.22
CA TYR A 123 -8.13 -7.55 2.91
C TYR A 123 -7.53 -8.49 3.97
N GLY A 124 -7.83 -8.26 5.25
CA GLY A 124 -7.51 -9.19 6.35
C GLY A 124 -8.05 -10.61 6.11
N GLN A 125 -9.32 -10.73 5.71
CA GLN A 125 -9.93 -12.02 5.36
C GLN A 125 -9.27 -12.66 4.13
N ALA A 126 -8.83 -11.87 3.15
CA ALA A 126 -8.05 -12.39 2.03
C ALA A 126 -6.68 -12.94 2.48
N ILE A 127 -6.04 -12.29 3.44
CA ILE A 127 -4.78 -12.74 4.05
C ILE A 127 -4.98 -14.07 4.79
N ASP A 128 -6.10 -14.26 5.50
CA ASP A 128 -6.43 -15.53 6.16
C ASP A 128 -6.37 -16.72 5.20
N ARG A 129 -6.83 -16.50 3.96
CA ARG A 129 -6.86 -17.51 2.88
C ARG A 129 -5.49 -17.79 2.25
N LEU A 130 -4.43 -17.04 2.56
CA LEU A 130 -3.09 -17.34 2.06
C LEU A 130 -2.61 -18.70 2.60
N PRO A 131 -2.15 -19.62 1.72
CA PRO A 131 -1.75 -20.94 2.13
C PRO A 131 -0.40 -20.88 2.85
N THR A 132 -0.26 -21.59 3.96
CA THR A 132 1.02 -21.79 4.65
C THR A 132 1.71 -23.10 4.26
N ASN A 133 1.04 -23.93 3.45
CA ASN A 133 1.64 -25.08 2.81
C ASN A 133 2.19 -24.64 1.46
N ALA A 134 3.52 -24.73 1.32
CA ALA A 134 4.20 -24.38 0.10
C ALA A 134 3.88 -25.37 -1.02
N THR A 135 3.71 -24.88 -2.24
CA THR A 135 3.38 -25.71 -3.39
C THR A 135 4.09 -25.21 -4.63
N GLY A 136 4.54 -26.16 -5.46
CA GLY A 136 5.20 -25.99 -6.76
C GLY A 136 6.42 -25.04 -6.81
N PRO A 137 6.95 -24.79 -8.01
CA PRO A 137 8.22 -24.08 -8.19
C PRO A 137 8.11 -22.57 -7.90
N PRO A 138 9.22 -21.87 -7.60
CA PRO A 138 9.24 -20.40 -7.59
C PRO A 138 9.07 -19.89 -9.03
N MET A 139 8.14 -18.96 -9.26
CA MET A 139 7.82 -18.46 -10.62
C MET A 139 7.87 -16.92 -10.65
N LEU A 140 9.01 -16.34 -10.25
CA LEU A 140 9.20 -14.90 -10.13
C LEU A 140 8.97 -14.18 -11.46
N GLN A 141 9.50 -14.75 -12.54
CA GLN A 141 9.35 -14.21 -13.89
C GLN A 141 7.88 -14.12 -14.31
N ILE A 142 7.13 -15.20 -14.09
CA ILE A 142 5.70 -15.24 -14.39
C ILE A 142 4.96 -14.22 -13.54
N ALA A 143 5.30 -14.06 -12.26
CA ALA A 143 4.67 -13.05 -11.41
C ALA A 143 4.77 -11.64 -12.02
N LEU A 144 5.95 -11.28 -12.54
CA LEU A 144 6.20 -9.99 -13.20
C LEU A 144 5.47 -9.87 -14.55
N MET A 145 5.46 -10.91 -15.39
CA MET A 145 4.65 -10.90 -16.61
C MET A 145 3.17 -10.72 -16.28
N LYS A 146 2.70 -11.36 -15.22
CA LYS A 146 1.29 -11.27 -14.80
C LYS A 146 0.95 -9.90 -14.24
N LEU A 147 1.88 -9.28 -13.51
CA LEU A 147 1.75 -7.93 -12.99
C LEU A 147 1.56 -6.91 -14.12
N GLU A 148 2.20 -7.09 -15.29
CA GLU A 148 2.03 -6.19 -16.45
C GLU A 148 0.56 -5.92 -16.79
N TYR A 149 -0.28 -6.97 -16.75
CA TYR A 149 -1.72 -6.88 -17.04
C TYR A 149 -2.56 -6.24 -15.93
N LEU A 150 -1.97 -6.02 -14.75
CA LEU A 150 -2.62 -5.35 -13.61
C LEU A 150 -2.20 -3.89 -13.47
N LEU A 151 -1.17 -3.46 -14.21
CA LEU A 151 -0.66 -2.07 -14.21
C LEU A 151 -1.44 -1.20 -15.21
N GLY A 152 -1.08 0.09 -15.28
CA GLY A 152 -1.79 1.09 -16.09
C GLY A 152 -2.98 1.74 -15.38
N LEU A 153 -3.01 1.63 -14.05
CA LEU A 153 -3.99 2.30 -13.19
C LEU A 153 -3.69 3.80 -13.12
N ALA A 154 -4.71 4.59 -12.81
CA ALA A 154 -4.52 6.00 -12.53
C ALA A 154 -3.70 6.19 -11.25
N GLY A 155 -2.69 7.07 -11.31
CA GLY A 155 -1.81 7.36 -10.19
C GLY A 155 -0.72 6.31 -9.96
N ARG A 156 0.14 6.56 -8.97
CA ARG A 156 1.31 5.73 -8.70
C ARG A 156 0.90 4.37 -8.14
N THR A 157 1.56 3.31 -8.59
CA THR A 157 1.35 1.94 -8.09
C THR A 157 2.55 1.43 -7.28
N GLN A 158 2.37 1.16 -6.00
CA GLN A 158 3.37 0.49 -5.17
C GLN A 158 3.25 -1.04 -5.28
N VAL A 159 4.33 -1.74 -5.56
CA VAL A 159 4.37 -3.21 -5.58
C VAL A 159 5.29 -3.71 -4.48
N PHE A 160 4.74 -4.50 -3.56
CA PHE A 160 5.46 -5.23 -2.54
C PHE A 160 5.65 -6.67 -3.02
N LEU A 161 6.85 -7.00 -3.47
CA LEU A 161 7.18 -8.29 -4.06
C LEU A 161 7.98 -9.13 -3.06
N PHE A 162 7.37 -10.19 -2.55
CA PHE A 162 8.04 -11.17 -1.70
C PHE A 162 8.72 -12.21 -2.57
N SER A 163 10.00 -12.48 -2.32
CA SER A 163 10.73 -13.51 -3.06
C SER A 163 11.99 -13.96 -2.33
N ASN A 164 12.41 -15.21 -2.58
CA ASN A 164 13.75 -15.68 -2.25
C ASN A 164 14.78 -15.49 -3.38
N GLY A 165 14.35 -14.94 -4.52
CA GLY A 165 15.17 -14.66 -5.71
C GLY A 165 15.31 -15.83 -6.68
N GLN A 166 14.79 -17.02 -6.35
CA GLN A 166 14.76 -18.14 -7.27
C GLN A 166 13.66 -17.95 -8.33
N ASP A 167 13.90 -18.50 -9.51
CA ASP A 167 12.99 -18.40 -10.65
C ASP A 167 13.07 -19.70 -11.47
N SER A 168 11.95 -20.41 -11.55
CA SER A 168 11.78 -21.56 -12.43
C SER A 168 11.08 -21.11 -13.69
N ARG A 169 11.59 -21.56 -14.83
CA ARG A 169 11.08 -21.19 -16.15
C ARG A 169 10.43 -22.36 -16.85
N VAL A 170 9.44 -22.07 -17.67
CA VAL A 170 8.79 -23.12 -18.47
C VAL A 170 9.73 -23.54 -19.60
N LYS A 171 10.15 -24.80 -19.59
CA LYS A 171 11.06 -25.34 -20.61
C LYS A 171 10.45 -25.16 -22.02
N GLY A 172 11.23 -24.59 -22.93
CA GLY A 172 10.81 -24.36 -24.32
C GLY A 172 10.00 -23.07 -24.55
N VAL A 173 9.70 -22.30 -23.50
CA VAL A 173 9.11 -20.96 -23.63
C VAL A 173 10.21 -19.92 -23.44
N LYS A 174 10.31 -18.98 -24.37
CA LYS A 174 11.25 -17.85 -24.26
C LYS A 174 10.66 -16.78 -23.34
N GLU A 175 10.89 -16.94 -22.05
CA GLU A 175 10.52 -15.98 -21.01
C GLU A 175 11.65 -14.95 -20.82
N PRO A 176 11.38 -13.63 -20.80
CA PRO A 176 12.40 -12.64 -20.46
C PRO A 176 12.89 -12.83 -19.02
N ASP A 177 14.16 -12.51 -18.75
CA ASP A 177 14.69 -12.57 -17.38
C ASP A 177 13.90 -11.68 -16.41
N PRO A 178 13.74 -12.07 -15.12
CA PRO A 178 13.01 -11.28 -14.13
C PRO A 178 13.45 -9.81 -14.08
N LEU A 179 14.77 -9.54 -14.08
CA LEU A 179 15.29 -8.18 -14.08
C LEU A 179 14.92 -7.41 -15.36
N ALA A 180 14.96 -8.06 -16.52
CA ALA A 180 14.57 -7.43 -17.78
C ALA A 180 13.07 -7.08 -17.79
N GLN A 181 12.22 -7.97 -17.27
CA GLN A 181 10.80 -7.71 -17.12
C GLN A 181 10.55 -6.58 -16.10
N ALA A 182 11.22 -6.57 -14.94
CA ALA A 182 11.08 -5.50 -13.96
C ALA A 182 11.48 -4.13 -14.53
N LYS A 183 12.59 -4.06 -15.28
CA LYS A 183 13.01 -2.84 -16.02
C LYS A 183 11.97 -2.39 -17.04
N LYS A 184 11.37 -3.34 -17.79
CA LYS A 184 10.29 -3.04 -18.73
C LYS A 184 9.09 -2.42 -18.01
N LEU A 185 8.68 -3.00 -16.88
CA LEU A 185 7.55 -2.49 -16.10
C LEU A 185 7.83 -1.09 -15.55
N ALA A 186 8.99 -0.86 -14.94
CA ALA A 186 9.39 0.44 -14.42
C ALA A 186 9.52 1.52 -15.50
N LYS A 187 9.89 1.13 -16.72
CA LYS A 187 9.96 2.04 -17.87
C LYS A 187 8.58 2.44 -18.40
N ASN A 188 7.62 1.51 -18.38
CA ASN A 188 6.35 1.68 -19.08
C ASN A 188 5.19 2.11 -18.18
N TYR A 189 5.32 2.00 -16.85
CA TYR A 189 4.27 2.30 -15.88
C TYR A 189 4.84 3.12 -14.71
N ASP A 190 4.02 3.98 -14.10
CA ASP A 190 4.33 4.62 -12.80
C ASP A 190 4.17 3.60 -11.67
N VAL A 191 5.09 2.65 -11.65
CA VAL A 191 5.19 1.59 -10.64
C VAL A 191 6.40 1.87 -9.76
N CYS A 192 6.32 1.47 -8.49
CA CYS A 192 7.41 1.47 -7.52
C CYS A 192 7.60 0.06 -6.97
N PHE A 193 8.83 -0.49 -6.98
CA PHE A 193 9.10 -1.83 -6.45
C PHE A 193 9.72 -1.76 -5.06
N THR A 194 9.05 -2.37 -4.09
CA THR A 194 9.62 -2.70 -2.78
C THR A 194 9.80 -4.22 -2.73
N ILE A 195 11.05 -4.67 -2.67
CA ILE A 195 11.38 -6.09 -2.64
C ILE A 195 11.56 -6.57 -1.21
N ILE A 196 10.71 -7.51 -0.77
CA ILE A 196 10.85 -8.18 0.53
C ILE A 196 11.63 -9.48 0.29
N SER A 197 12.94 -9.39 0.49
CA SER A 197 13.87 -10.48 0.18
C SER A 197 14.03 -11.47 1.32
N SER A 198 14.00 -12.76 0.98
CA SER A 198 14.50 -13.85 1.82
C SER A 198 15.69 -14.59 1.22
N ALA A 199 16.33 -14.02 0.19
CA ALA A 199 17.45 -14.63 -0.53
C ALA A 199 18.65 -14.95 0.39
N LYS A 200 19.28 -16.10 0.18
CA LYS A 200 20.48 -16.53 0.90
C LYS A 200 21.72 -16.42 0.03
N ASP A 201 21.60 -16.91 -1.19
CA ASP A 201 22.68 -17.03 -2.15
C ASP A 201 22.98 -15.68 -2.82
N ALA A 202 24.24 -15.51 -3.24
CA ALA A 202 24.73 -14.22 -3.72
C ALA A 202 24.06 -13.79 -5.04
N ALA A 203 23.78 -14.73 -5.94
CA ALA A 203 23.15 -14.45 -7.22
C ALA A 203 21.70 -13.96 -7.03
N GLU A 204 20.91 -14.65 -6.20
CA GLU A 204 19.53 -14.33 -5.86
C GLU A 204 19.44 -12.99 -5.12
N LYS A 205 20.36 -12.73 -4.18
CA LYS A 205 20.47 -11.43 -3.51
C LYS A 205 20.75 -10.31 -4.50
N LYS A 206 21.70 -10.53 -5.41
CA LYS A 206 22.05 -9.55 -6.43
C LYS A 206 20.86 -9.28 -7.35
N LEU A 207 20.19 -10.33 -7.83
CA LEU A 207 19.00 -10.20 -8.67
C LEU A 207 17.93 -9.34 -8.01
N LEU A 208 17.57 -9.66 -6.76
CA LEU A 208 16.54 -8.92 -6.03
C LEU A 208 16.96 -7.47 -5.71
N THR A 209 18.25 -7.23 -5.47
CA THR A 209 18.80 -5.88 -5.26
C THR A 209 18.75 -5.07 -6.56
N ASP A 210 19.18 -5.66 -7.68
CA ASP A 210 19.12 -5.02 -9.00
C ASP A 210 17.66 -4.72 -9.40
N MET A 211 16.72 -5.61 -9.04
CA MET A 211 15.29 -5.39 -9.24
C MET A 211 14.73 -4.26 -8.38
N ALA A 212 15.14 -4.15 -7.13
CA ALA A 212 14.75 -3.02 -6.27
C ALA A 212 15.32 -1.68 -6.78
N ALA A 213 16.44 -1.71 -7.50
CA ALA A 213 17.12 -0.53 -8.02
C ALA A 213 16.62 -0.07 -9.41
N VAL A 214 15.62 -0.74 -10.02
CA VAL A 214 15.13 -0.35 -11.36
C VAL A 214 14.43 1.00 -11.39
N ASN A 215 13.94 1.46 -10.24
CA ASN A 215 13.32 2.75 -10.01
C ASN A 215 13.59 3.23 -8.58
N SER A 216 13.77 4.54 -8.41
CA SER A 216 13.83 5.17 -7.10
C SER A 216 12.49 5.81 -6.77
N CYS A 217 11.92 5.41 -5.65
CA CYS A 217 10.75 5.97 -5.01
C CYS A 217 10.93 5.77 -3.49
#